data_AF-A0A1U7CIC3-F1
#
_entry.id   AF-A0A1U7CIC3-F1
#
_cell.length_a   1.000
_cell.length_b   1.000
_cell.length_c   1.000
_cell.angle_alpha   90.00
_cell.angle_beta   90.00
_cell.angle_gamma   90.00
#
_symmetry.space_group_name_H-M   'P 1'
#
loop_
_entity.id
_entity.type
_entity.pdbx_description
1 polymer ?
#
loop_
_entity_poly.entity_id
_entity_poly.type
_entity_poly.pdbx_seq_one_letter_code
_entity_poly.pdbx_strand_id
1 'polypeptide(L)'
;MTTPDNPELIRGLAALDAGRYADAYVILRPLANAGNLTAQARLGGIVSLGMHRFSDWDAYQAWPDSASPDQIADYLSRYAQEDRELAAAWLQSASDGGDAYASHCLAMLFVTGVSEEGWEVRRKKVLELVAKAQSQGFDCVDYGDPPGEAYLQFLERDAALHKRYAARHPDEA
;
A
#
# COMPACT_ATOMS: atom_id res chain seq x y z
N MET A 1 8.97 -29.95 6.55
CA MET A 1 8.91 -29.18 7.81
C MET A 1 7.91 -28.06 7.60
N THR A 2 6.68 -28.24 8.06
CA THR A 2 5.66 -27.17 8.09
C THR A 2 6.08 -26.19 9.18
N THR A 3 6.40 -24.95 8.79
CA THR A 3 6.69 -23.85 9.72
C THR A 3 5.54 -23.77 10.74
N PRO A 4 5.82 -23.69 12.05
CA PRO A 4 4.76 -23.61 13.04
C PRO A 4 4.00 -22.30 12.82
N ASP A 5 2.68 -22.40 12.73
CA ASP A 5 1.71 -21.32 12.75
C ASP A 5 2.14 -20.26 13.78
N ASN A 6 2.73 -19.15 13.32
CA ASN A 6 3.15 -18.07 14.20
C ASN A 6 1.87 -17.41 14.73
N PRO A 7 1.55 -17.54 16.03
CA PRO A 7 0.27 -17.09 16.57
C PRO A 7 0.10 -15.57 16.43
N GLU A 8 1.20 -14.80 16.50
CA GLU A 8 1.15 -13.35 16.28
C GLU A 8 0.91 -13.02 14.81
N LEU A 9 1.44 -13.82 13.87
CA LEU A 9 1.11 -13.65 12.45
C LEU A 9 -0.39 -13.87 12.23
N ILE A 10 -0.94 -14.98 12.75
CA ILE A 10 -2.37 -15.28 12.64
C ILE A 10 -3.22 -14.17 13.26
N ARG A 11 -2.87 -13.72 14.47
CA ARG A 11 -3.63 -12.68 15.18
C ARG A 11 -3.58 -11.34 14.46
N GLY A 12 -2.44 -10.99 13.89
CA GLY A 12 -2.27 -9.78 13.11
C GLY A 12 -3.02 -9.83 11.79
N LEU A 13 -3.01 -10.96 11.08
CA LEU A 13 -3.82 -11.17 9.88
C LEU A 13 -5.32 -11.12 10.19
N ALA A 14 -5.77 -11.76 11.26
CA ALA A 14 -7.16 -11.68 11.70
C ALA A 14 -7.59 -10.26 12.11
N ALA A 15 -6.66 -9.42 12.58
CA ALA A 15 -6.93 -8.01 12.80
C ALA A 15 -7.13 -7.24 11.47
N LEU A 16 -6.31 -7.53 10.44
CA LEU A 16 -6.50 -6.96 9.11
C LEU A 16 -7.83 -7.37 8.47
N ASP A 17 -8.17 -8.66 8.53
CA ASP A 17 -9.41 -9.19 7.96
C ASP A 17 -10.65 -8.58 8.64
N ALA A 18 -10.51 -8.22 9.92
CA ALA A 18 -11.54 -7.52 10.68
C ALA A 18 -11.48 -5.99 10.53
N GLY A 19 -10.65 -5.46 9.63
CA GLY A 19 -10.48 -4.04 9.37
C GLY A 19 -9.78 -3.26 10.48
N ARG A 20 -9.21 -3.91 11.50
CA ARG A 20 -8.54 -3.25 12.65
C ARG A 20 -7.10 -2.91 12.31
N TYR A 21 -6.89 -1.84 11.55
CA TYR A 21 -5.59 -1.54 10.93
C TYR A 21 -4.51 -1.15 11.95
N ALA A 22 -4.84 -0.30 12.92
CA ALA A 22 -3.90 0.06 13.99
C ALA A 22 -3.46 -1.15 14.82
N ASP A 23 -4.40 -2.03 15.19
CA ASP A 23 -4.10 -3.26 15.92
C ASP A 23 -3.19 -4.18 15.10
N ALA A 24 -3.53 -4.39 13.82
CA ALA A 24 -2.74 -5.20 12.91
C ALA A 24 -1.31 -4.69 12.78
N TYR A 25 -1.12 -3.37 12.69
CA TYR A 25 0.20 -2.75 12.62
C TYR A 25 1.03 -3.04 13.86
N VAL A 26 0.45 -2.87 15.05
CA VAL A 26 1.16 -3.15 16.31
C VAL A 26 1.59 -4.62 16.38
N ILE A 27 0.73 -5.55 15.97
CA ILE A 27 0.99 -6.99 16.05
C ILE A 27 2.00 -7.45 14.99
N LEU A 28 1.85 -7.00 13.73
CA LEU A 28 2.64 -7.51 12.61
C LEU A 28 3.99 -6.79 12.44
N ARG A 29 4.16 -5.57 12.96
CA ARG A 29 5.38 -4.79 12.74
C ARG A 29 6.65 -5.48 13.25
N PRO A 30 6.68 -6.10 14.45
CA PRO A 30 7.85 -6.87 14.88
C PRO A 30 8.20 -8.01 13.91
N LEU A 31 7.18 -8.67 13.34
CA LEU A 31 7.36 -9.75 12.37
C LEU A 31 7.89 -9.22 11.03
N ALA A 32 7.35 -8.10 10.55
CA ALA A 32 7.81 -7.46 9.32
C ALA A 32 9.27 -6.98 9.45
N ASN A 33 9.63 -6.41 10.59
CA ASN A 33 11.00 -6.03 10.93
C ASN A 33 11.95 -7.25 11.03
N ALA A 34 11.43 -8.41 11.46
CA ALA A 34 12.16 -9.66 11.51
C ALA A 34 12.28 -10.37 10.14
N GLY A 35 11.76 -9.78 9.05
CA GLY A 35 11.85 -10.35 7.70
C GLY A 35 10.72 -11.30 7.33
N ASN A 36 9.62 -11.34 8.09
CA ASN A 36 8.45 -12.15 7.70
C ASN A 36 7.78 -11.54 6.46
N LEU A 37 7.92 -12.21 5.31
CA LEU A 37 7.44 -11.72 4.01
C LEU A 37 5.93 -11.47 3.99
N THR A 38 5.13 -12.30 4.64
CA THR A 38 3.67 -12.11 4.73
C THR A 38 3.31 -10.86 5.54
N ALA A 39 3.96 -10.64 6.68
CA ALA A 39 3.77 -9.44 7.48
C ALA A 39 4.25 -8.18 6.73
N GLN A 40 5.37 -8.28 6.01
CA GLN A 40 5.88 -7.20 5.15
C GLN A 40 4.89 -6.86 4.03
N ALA A 41 4.36 -7.86 3.31
CA ALA A 41 3.38 -7.66 2.24
C ALA A 41 2.13 -6.93 2.76
N ARG A 42 1.57 -7.44 3.86
CA ARG A 42 0.32 -6.94 4.44
C ARG A 42 0.46 -5.57 5.08
N LEU A 43 1.54 -5.32 5.83
CA LEU A 43 1.80 -3.99 6.38
C LEU A 43 2.19 -2.99 5.32
N GLY A 44 2.97 -3.40 4.32
CA GLY A 44 3.31 -2.54 3.19
C GLY A 44 2.07 -1.94 2.51
N GLY A 45 1.03 -2.75 2.31
CA GLY A 45 -0.27 -2.30 1.81
C GLY A 45 -0.90 -1.20 2.68
N ILE A 46 -1.19 -1.50 3.96
CA ILE A 46 -1.88 -0.54 4.83
C ILE A 46 -1.04 0.69 5.23
N VAL A 47 0.29 0.56 5.23
CA VAL A 47 1.21 1.67 5.53
C VAL A 47 1.34 2.58 4.32
N SER A 48 1.37 2.04 3.10
CA SER A 48 1.42 2.86 1.88
C SER A 48 0.25 3.85 1.74
N LEU A 49 -0.88 3.53 2.38
CA LEU A 49 -2.10 4.33 2.40
C LEU A 49 -2.31 5.11 3.70
N GLY A 50 -1.40 4.97 4.68
CA GLY A 50 -1.52 5.57 6.02
C GLY A 50 -2.61 4.95 6.91
N MET A 51 -3.30 3.90 6.45
CA MET A 51 -4.46 3.27 7.11
C MET A 51 -4.12 2.70 8.49
N HIS A 52 -2.87 2.30 8.72
CA HIS A 52 -2.40 1.78 10.01
C HIS A 52 -2.53 2.77 11.19
N ARG A 53 -2.82 4.06 10.92
CA ARG A 53 -3.04 5.10 11.95
C ARG A 53 -4.48 5.17 12.41
N PHE A 54 -5.39 4.49 11.71
CA PHE A 54 -6.81 4.51 11.95
C PHE A 54 -7.24 3.19 12.61
N SER A 55 -8.25 3.27 13.47
CA SER A 55 -8.83 2.08 14.10
C SER A 55 -9.40 1.14 13.04
N ASP A 56 -10.05 1.70 12.04
CA ASP A 56 -10.82 0.99 11.03
C ASP A 56 -11.02 1.82 9.76
N TRP A 57 -11.73 1.24 8.79
CA TRP A 57 -12.03 1.83 7.49
C TRP A 57 -12.95 3.05 7.59
N ASP A 58 -13.90 3.05 8.52
CA ASP A 58 -14.82 4.17 8.69
C ASP A 58 -14.08 5.38 9.25
N ALA A 59 -13.19 5.17 10.22
CA ALA A 59 -12.31 6.20 10.74
C ALA A 59 -11.37 6.76 9.66
N TYR A 60 -10.83 5.90 8.79
CA TYR A 60 -9.98 6.34 7.66
C TYR A 60 -10.75 7.21 6.67
N GLN A 61 -11.96 6.80 6.29
CA GLN A 61 -12.78 7.54 5.32
C GLN A 61 -13.34 8.85 5.87
N ALA A 62 -13.70 8.89 7.15
CA ALA A 62 -14.25 10.08 7.79
C ALA A 62 -13.19 11.13 8.14
N TRP A 63 -11.91 10.74 8.15
CA TRP A 63 -10.84 11.61 8.61
C TRP A 63 -10.70 12.91 7.79
N PRO A 64 -10.70 12.91 6.44
CA PRO A 64 -10.59 14.13 5.65
C PRO A 64 -11.65 15.19 5.99
N ASP A 65 -12.89 14.77 6.26
CA ASP A 65 -13.99 15.68 6.59
C ASP A 65 -13.92 16.21 8.03
N SER A 66 -13.16 15.54 8.90
CA SER A 66 -13.03 15.86 10.32
C SER A 66 -11.72 16.58 10.69
N ALA A 67 -10.72 16.50 9.82
CA ALA A 67 -9.39 17.04 10.04
C ALA A 67 -9.33 18.53 9.68
N SER A 68 -8.59 19.32 10.46
CA SER A 68 -8.26 20.69 10.06
C SER A 68 -7.27 20.70 8.90
N PRO A 69 -7.19 21.78 8.11
CA PRO A 69 -6.17 21.94 7.08
C PRO A 69 -4.74 21.71 7.61
N ASP A 70 -4.42 22.23 8.81
CA ASP A 70 -3.11 21.99 9.44
C ASP A 70 -2.84 20.50 9.73
N GLN A 71 -3.87 19.74 10.11
CA GLN A 71 -3.73 18.29 10.34
C GLN A 71 -3.56 17.52 9.04
N ILE A 72 -4.25 17.95 7.98
CA ILE A 72 -4.08 17.41 6.62
C ILE A 72 -2.67 17.72 6.11
N ALA A 73 -2.19 18.95 6.28
CA ALA A 73 -0.85 19.38 5.90
C ALA A 73 0.24 18.60 6.63
N ASP A 74 0.14 18.44 7.96
CA ASP A 74 1.09 17.65 8.76
C ASP A 74 1.07 16.17 8.34
N TYR A 75 -0.13 15.59 8.12
CA TYR A 75 -0.31 14.24 7.59
C TYR A 75 0.41 14.02 6.25
N LEU A 76 0.18 14.92 5.29
CA LEU A 76 0.75 14.84 3.95
C LEU A 76 2.25 15.14 3.91
N SER A 77 2.73 16.05 4.77
CA SER A 77 4.11 16.56 4.77
C SER A 77 5.10 15.59 5.40
N ARG A 78 4.82 15.09 6.61
CA ARG A 78 5.79 14.29 7.38
C ARG A 78 5.60 12.80 7.20
N TYR A 79 4.36 12.35 7.31
CA TYR A 79 4.08 10.92 7.44
C TYR A 79 3.97 10.25 6.09
N ALA A 80 3.49 10.97 5.07
CA ALA A 80 3.41 10.40 3.75
C ALA A 80 4.79 10.07 3.16
N GLN A 81 5.90 10.71 3.55
CA GLN A 81 7.21 10.33 3.02
C GLN A 81 7.80 9.10 3.75
N GLU A 82 7.87 9.14 5.08
CA GLU A 82 8.43 8.05 5.89
C GLU A 82 7.65 6.73 5.71
N ASP A 83 6.31 6.79 5.73
CA ASP A 83 5.46 5.61 5.55
C ASP A 83 5.61 5.05 4.14
N ARG A 84 5.77 5.91 3.13
CA ARG A 84 5.97 5.48 1.74
C ARG A 84 7.31 4.79 1.54
N GLU A 85 8.39 5.29 2.12
CA GLU A 85 9.72 4.64 2.07
C GLU A 85 9.72 3.30 2.79
N LEU A 86 9.11 3.25 3.98
CA LEU A 86 8.99 2.02 4.77
C LEU A 86 8.13 0.97 4.04
N ALA A 87 6.99 1.38 3.49
CA ALA A 87 6.13 0.52 2.69
C ALA A 87 6.87 0.02 1.44
N ALA A 88 7.60 0.90 0.73
CA ALA A 88 8.38 0.50 -0.44
C ALA A 88 9.39 -0.59 -0.09
N ALA A 89 10.12 -0.44 1.02
CA ALA A 89 11.11 -1.42 1.46
C ALA A 89 10.47 -2.78 1.80
N TRP A 90 9.38 -2.80 2.58
CA TRP A 90 8.67 -4.04 2.92
C TRP A 90 8.04 -4.70 1.70
N LEU A 91 7.38 -3.94 0.84
CA LEU A 91 6.75 -4.44 -0.37
C LEU A 91 7.78 -4.97 -1.37
N GLN A 92 8.93 -4.32 -1.51
CA GLN A 92 10.03 -4.80 -2.35
C GLN A 92 10.55 -6.15 -1.83
N SER A 93 10.84 -6.25 -0.54
CA SER A 93 11.29 -7.49 0.10
C SER A 93 10.28 -8.63 -0.09
N ALA A 94 9.00 -8.40 0.18
CA ALA A 94 7.95 -9.39 -0.01
C ALA A 94 7.73 -9.76 -1.49
N SER A 95 7.78 -8.79 -2.40
CA SER A 95 7.70 -9.00 -3.84
C SER A 95 8.84 -9.89 -4.34
N ASP A 96 10.07 -9.63 -3.90
CA ASP A 96 11.26 -10.44 -4.21
C ASP A 96 11.18 -11.84 -3.61
N GLY A 97 10.49 -11.97 -2.46
CA GLY A 97 10.12 -13.23 -1.84
C GLY A 97 9.00 -14.02 -2.54
N GLY A 98 8.42 -13.49 -3.62
CA GLY A 98 7.37 -14.18 -4.38
C GLY A 98 5.94 -13.75 -4.08
N ASP A 99 5.73 -12.76 -3.20
CA ASP A 99 4.39 -12.35 -2.80
C ASP A 99 3.72 -11.49 -3.87
N ALA A 100 2.68 -12.05 -4.48
CA ALA A 100 1.96 -11.46 -5.60
C ALA A 100 1.20 -10.17 -5.22
N TYR A 101 0.66 -10.11 -4.00
CA TYR A 101 -0.01 -8.93 -3.46
C TYR A 101 1.01 -7.81 -3.24
N ALA A 102 2.19 -8.13 -2.71
CA ALA A 102 3.25 -7.15 -2.50
C ALA A 102 3.75 -6.54 -3.82
N SER A 103 3.92 -7.36 -4.87
CA SER A 103 4.27 -6.89 -6.21
C SER A 103 3.24 -5.91 -6.76
N HIS A 104 1.95 -6.21 -6.59
CA HIS A 104 0.86 -5.31 -6.99
C HIS A 104 0.87 -3.99 -6.18
N CYS A 105 0.92 -4.05 -4.85
CA CYS A 105 0.93 -2.85 -4.02
C CYS A 105 2.16 -1.97 -4.29
N LEU A 106 3.32 -2.56 -4.57
CA LEU A 106 4.52 -1.82 -4.94
C LEU A 106 4.35 -1.12 -6.30
N ALA A 107 3.66 -1.74 -7.25
CA ALA A 107 3.33 -1.12 -8.53
C ALA A 107 2.46 0.13 -8.32
N MET A 108 1.41 0.06 -7.48
CA MET A 108 0.58 1.22 -7.14
C MET A 108 1.40 2.34 -6.52
N LEU A 109 2.35 1.99 -5.63
CA LEU A 109 3.23 2.95 -4.97
C LEU A 109 4.10 3.73 -5.98
N PHE A 110 4.62 3.06 -7.01
CA PHE A 110 5.38 3.75 -8.07
C PHE A 110 4.51 4.66 -8.94
N VAL A 111 3.22 4.33 -9.14
CA VAL A 111 2.26 5.18 -9.87
C VAL A 111 1.96 6.46 -9.10
N THR A 112 1.79 6.37 -7.78
CA THR A 112 1.49 7.55 -6.93
C THR A 112 2.71 8.45 -6.69
N GLY A 113 3.92 7.99 -7.03
CA GLY A 113 5.12 8.83 -7.16
C GLY A 113 6.09 8.77 -5.99
N VAL A 114 6.32 7.58 -5.43
CA VAL A 114 7.21 7.35 -4.27
C VAL A 114 8.71 7.35 -4.60
N SER A 115 9.09 7.78 -5.80
CA SER A 115 10.49 7.86 -6.21
C SER A 115 10.81 9.23 -6.79
N GLU A 116 11.99 9.75 -6.45
CA GLU A 116 12.58 10.96 -7.04
C GLU A 116 12.85 10.79 -8.56
N GLU A 117 12.87 9.55 -9.04
CA GLU A 117 13.04 9.24 -10.45
C GLU A 117 11.88 9.76 -11.30
N GLY A 118 12.16 10.22 -12.52
CA GLY A 118 11.13 10.67 -13.46
C GLY A 118 10.09 9.59 -13.81
N TRP A 119 8.91 10.04 -14.27
CA TRP A 119 7.78 9.18 -14.58
C TRP A 119 8.12 7.99 -15.48
N GLU A 120 8.90 8.18 -16.54
CA GLU A 120 9.27 7.11 -17.48
C GLU A 120 10.02 5.95 -16.80
N VAL A 121 10.88 6.26 -15.83
CA VAL A 121 11.62 5.25 -15.05
C VAL A 121 10.66 4.49 -14.15
N ARG A 122 9.77 5.21 -13.44
CA ARG A 122 8.76 4.59 -12.57
C ARG A 122 7.79 3.73 -13.38
N ARG A 123 7.34 4.20 -14.53
CA ARG A 123 6.43 3.48 -15.44
C ARG A 123 6.99 2.12 -15.84
N LYS A 124 8.29 2.05 -16.15
CA LYS A 124 8.95 0.76 -16.46
C LYS A 124 8.90 -0.19 -15.26
N LYS A 125 9.20 0.31 -14.05
CA LYS A 125 9.11 -0.49 -12.80
C LYS A 125 7.67 -0.97 -12.55
N VAL A 126 6.67 -0.13 -12.78
CA VAL A 126 5.25 -0.51 -12.67
C VAL A 126 4.95 -1.69 -13.59
N LEU A 127 5.31 -1.62 -14.87
CA LEU A 127 5.08 -2.71 -15.82
C LEU A 127 5.78 -4.01 -15.42
N GLU A 128 7.03 -3.93 -14.94
CA GLU A 128 7.78 -5.09 -14.44
C GLU A 128 7.09 -5.72 -13.22
N LEU A 129 6.64 -4.91 -12.27
CA LEU A 129 5.97 -5.37 -11.05
C LEU A 129 4.57 -5.94 -11.32
N VAL A 130 3.85 -5.37 -12.28
CA VAL A 130 2.55 -5.89 -12.73
C VAL A 130 2.72 -7.27 -13.37
N ALA A 131 3.68 -7.42 -14.28
CA ALA A 131 3.99 -8.72 -14.88
C ALA A 131 4.42 -9.74 -13.81
N LYS A 132 5.22 -9.29 -12.84
CA LYS A 132 5.66 -10.11 -11.71
C LYS A 132 4.47 -10.57 -10.85
N ALA A 133 3.58 -9.67 -10.45
CA ALA A 133 2.38 -9.99 -9.68
C ALA A 133 1.52 -11.05 -10.39
N GLN A 134 1.28 -10.88 -11.69
CA GLN A 134 0.54 -11.85 -12.50
C GLN A 134 1.23 -13.22 -12.55
N SER A 135 2.55 -13.24 -12.76
CA SER A 135 3.33 -14.49 -12.77
C SER A 135 3.33 -15.21 -11.43
N GLN A 136 3.16 -14.46 -10.34
CA GLN A 136 3.07 -14.97 -8.96
C GLN A 136 1.64 -15.40 -8.60
N GLY A 137 0.70 -15.36 -9.55
CA GLY A 137 -0.68 -15.77 -9.34
C GLY A 137 -1.58 -14.68 -8.75
N PHE A 138 -1.17 -13.41 -8.78
CA PHE A 138 -2.10 -12.30 -8.53
C PHE A 138 -3.07 -12.20 -9.70
N ASP A 139 -4.22 -12.86 -9.53
CA ASP A 139 -5.33 -12.74 -10.45
C ASP A 139 -6.25 -11.65 -9.91
N CYS A 140 -6.13 -10.45 -10.47
CA CYS A 140 -7.00 -9.30 -10.16
C CYS A 140 -8.46 -9.49 -10.64
N VAL A 141 -8.87 -10.74 -10.87
CA VAL A 141 -10.15 -11.14 -11.47
C VAL A 141 -11.35 -10.73 -10.62
N ASP A 142 -11.18 -10.53 -9.31
CA ASP A 142 -12.24 -9.97 -8.46
C ASP A 142 -12.57 -8.49 -8.78
N TYR A 143 -11.70 -7.76 -9.47
CA TYR A 143 -11.92 -6.37 -9.92
C TYR A 143 -12.03 -6.19 -11.44
N GLY A 144 -11.86 -7.27 -12.24
CA GLY A 144 -12.03 -7.24 -13.70
C GLY A 144 -10.92 -6.48 -14.44
N ASP A 145 -9.72 -6.42 -13.86
CA ASP A 145 -8.64 -5.58 -14.36
C ASP A 145 -7.88 -6.21 -15.55
N PRO A 146 -7.62 -5.45 -16.63
CA PRO A 146 -7.00 -5.97 -17.84
C PRO A 146 -5.47 -6.07 -17.70
N PRO A 147 -4.77 -7.06 -18.30
CA PRO A 147 -3.33 -7.23 -18.08
C PRO A 147 -2.46 -6.14 -18.74
N GLY A 148 -1.23 -5.97 -18.21
CA GLY A 148 -0.18 -5.18 -18.85
C GLY A 148 -0.50 -3.68 -18.94
N GLU A 149 -0.42 -3.13 -20.16
CA GLU A 149 -0.61 -1.68 -20.42
C GLU A 149 -1.99 -1.18 -20.00
N ALA A 150 -3.02 -2.01 -20.11
CA ALA A 150 -4.38 -1.63 -19.74
C ALA A 150 -4.53 -1.57 -18.20
N TYR A 151 -3.78 -2.38 -17.46
CA TYR A 151 -3.70 -2.28 -16.00
C TYR A 151 -2.98 -1.02 -15.57
N LEU A 152 -1.88 -0.69 -16.24
CA LEU A 152 -1.17 0.55 -16.01
C LEU A 152 -2.10 1.75 -16.23
N GLN A 153 -2.89 1.76 -17.30
CA GLN A 153 -3.89 2.81 -17.54
C GLN A 153 -4.98 2.86 -16.46
N PHE A 154 -5.38 1.72 -15.90
CA PHE A 154 -6.27 1.67 -14.74
C PHE A 154 -5.63 2.34 -13.51
N LEU A 155 -4.40 1.94 -13.16
CA LEU A 155 -3.66 2.49 -12.03
C LEU A 155 -3.40 4.00 -12.21
N GLU A 156 -3.06 4.43 -13.43
CA GLU A 156 -2.89 5.85 -13.78
C GLU A 156 -4.18 6.64 -13.63
N ARG A 157 -5.33 6.07 -14.06
CA ARG A 157 -6.64 6.70 -13.92
C ARG A 157 -7.02 6.85 -12.45
N ASP A 158 -6.79 5.81 -11.65
CA ASP A 158 -7.04 5.82 -10.22
C ASP A 158 -6.18 6.88 -9.51
N ALA A 159 -4.87 6.89 -9.77
CA ALA A 159 -3.96 7.91 -9.24
C ALA A 159 -4.30 9.34 -9.73
N ALA A 160 -4.80 9.49 -10.96
CA ALA A 160 -5.26 10.78 -11.49
C ALA A 160 -6.55 11.27 -10.84
N LEU A 161 -7.45 10.37 -10.42
CA LEU A 161 -8.62 10.72 -9.61
C LEU A 161 -8.18 11.26 -8.25
N HIS A 162 -7.23 10.61 -7.59
CA HIS A 162 -6.65 11.09 -6.32
C HIS A 162 -5.95 12.45 -6.46
N LYS A 163 -5.19 12.68 -7.54
CA LYS A 163 -4.57 14.00 -7.82
C LYS A 163 -5.60 15.09 -8.15
N ARG A 164 -6.68 14.76 -8.85
CA ARG A 164 -7.75 15.72 -9.18
C ARG A 164 -8.61 16.09 -7.98
N TYR A 165 -8.77 15.19 -7.02
CA TYR A 165 -9.39 15.48 -5.72
C TYR A 165 -8.56 16.51 -4.96
N ALA A 166 -7.24 16.28 -4.82
CA ALA A 166 -6.32 17.22 -4.18
C ALA A 166 -6.24 18.59 -4.90
N ALA A 167 -6.40 18.63 -6.23
CA ALA A 167 -6.37 19.87 -7.00
C ALA A 167 -7.70 20.66 -7.00
N ARG A 168 -8.83 20.05 -6.64
CA ARG A 168 -10.15 20.72 -6.57
C ARG A 168 -10.42 21.38 -5.21
N HIS A 169 -9.63 21.04 -4.20
CA HIS A 169 -9.72 21.57 -2.84
C HIS A 169 -8.39 22.24 -2.44
N PRO A 170 -7.94 23.29 -3.17
CA PRO A 170 -6.62 23.89 -2.95
C PRO A 170 -6.51 24.68 -1.63
N ASP A 171 -7.65 25.04 -1.02
CA ASP A 171 -7.73 25.81 0.23
C ASP A 171 -7.95 24.92 1.48
N GLU A 172 -7.91 23.59 1.33
CA GLU A 172 -8.01 22.60 2.42
C GLU A 172 -6.70 21.80 2.59
N ALA A 173 -5.56 22.47 2.32
CA ALA A 173 -4.20 22.04 2.62
C ALA A 173 -3.44 23.18 3.30
#